data_AF-A0A7C3NDB1-F1
#
_entry.id   AF-A0A7C3NDB1-F1
#
_cell.length_a   1.000
_cell.length_b   1.000
_cell.length_c   1.000
_cell.angle_alpha   90.00
_cell.angle_beta   90.00
_cell.angle_gamma   90.00
#
_symmetry.space_group_name_H-M   'P 1'
#
loop_
_entity.id
_entity.type
_entity.pdbx_description
1 polymer ?
#
loop_
_entity_poly.entity_id
_entity_poly.type
_entity_poly.pdbx_seq_one_letter_code
_entity_poly.pdbx_strand_id
1 'polypeptide(L)' 'MASREQNERKFLQWINLPDGGRRYWRDVEGHHKGFARYVKEVDSSEQTTKFYQEIYNAKGELIEVHEIFPIDKGHQKVQ' A
#
# COMPACT_ATOMS: atom_id res chain seq x y z
N MET A 1 15.83 -1.03 -6.12
CA MET A 1 14.70 -0.29 -5.53
C MET A 1 14.22 0.75 -6.53
N ALA A 2 12.93 1.12 -6.51
CA ALA A 2 12.40 2.14 -7.41
C ALA A 2 12.71 3.54 -6.85
N SER A 3 13.07 4.48 -7.72
CA SER A 3 13.28 5.88 -7.33
C SER A 3 11.99 6.55 -6.89
N ARG A 4 12.10 7.71 -6.22
CA ARG A 4 10.96 8.55 -5.85
C ARG A 4 10.02 8.81 -7.03
N GLU A 5 10.55 9.29 -8.14
CA GLU A 5 9.78 9.61 -9.35
C GLU A 5 9.05 8.37 -9.91
N GLN A 6 9.67 7.19 -9.85
CA GLN A 6 9.03 5.95 -10.26
C GLN A 6 7.91 5.54 -9.31
N ASN A 7 8.10 5.74 -7.99
CA ASN A 7 7.07 5.48 -6.99
C ASN A 7 5.88 6.44 -7.17
N GLU A 8 6.13 7.74 -7.33
CA GLU A 8 5.10 8.76 -7.55
C GLU A 8 4.28 8.46 -8.82
N ARG A 9 4.93 8.11 -9.93
CA ARG A 9 4.25 7.73 -11.17
C ARG A 9 3.41 6.46 -11.02
N LYS A 10 3.90 5.47 -10.27
CA LYS A 10 3.22 4.17 -10.12
C LYS A 10 2.05 4.24 -9.15
N PHE A 11 2.22 4.93 -8.04
CA PHE A 11 1.25 4.92 -6.95
C PHE A 11 0.27 6.10 -7.00
N LEU A 12 0.64 7.21 -7.63
CA LEU A 12 -0.20 8.41 -7.82
C LEU A 12 -0.53 9.19 -6.54
N GLN A 13 -0.55 8.55 -5.37
CA GLN A 13 -0.78 9.20 -4.09
C GLN A 13 0.34 8.87 -3.08
N TRP A 14 0.70 9.85 -2.26
CA TRP A 14 1.68 9.68 -1.20
C TRP A 14 1.56 10.72 -0.08
N ILE A 15 2.10 10.38 1.08
CA ILE A 15 2.36 11.30 2.20
C ILE A 15 3.82 11.14 2.67
N ASN A 16 4.39 12.22 3.20
CA ASN A 16 5.66 12.14 3.92
C ASN A 16 5.40 11.59 5.33
N LEU A 17 6.29 10.73 5.80
CA LEU A 17 6.27 10.16 7.15
C LEU A 17 7.22 10.95 8.07
N PRO A 18 6.99 10.97 9.40
CA PRO A 18 7.81 11.73 10.35
C PRO A 18 9.30 11.32 10.38
N ASP A 19 9.63 10.10 9.96
CA ASP A 19 10.98 9.56 9.86
C ASP A 19 11.73 10.00 8.58
N GLY A 20 11.13 10.89 7.79
CA GLY A 20 11.67 11.32 6.49
C GLY A 20 11.37 10.35 5.34
N GLY A 21 10.71 9.23 5.64
CA GLY A 21 10.20 8.29 4.66
C GLY A 21 8.93 8.76 3.96
N ARG A 22 8.35 7.87 3.17
CA ARG A 22 7.09 8.12 2.46
C ARG A 22 6.21 6.89 2.43
N ARG A 23 4.91 7.12 2.56
CA ARG A 23 3.88 6.13 2.27
C ARG A 23 3.23 6.48 0.95
N TYR A 24 3.39 5.61 -0.03
CA TYR A 24 2.73 5.66 -1.33
C TYR A 24 1.53 4.71 -1.32
N TRP A 25 0.45 5.04 -2.00
CA TRP A 25 -0.64 4.09 -2.24
C TRP A 25 -1.33 4.31 -3.57
N ARG A 26 -1.87 3.23 -4.15
CA ARG A 26 -2.72 3.24 -5.33
C ARG A 26 -3.96 2.42 -5.12
N ASP A 27 -5.09 2.99 -5.47
CA ASP A 27 -6.38 2.31 -5.47
C ASP A 27 -6.64 1.65 -6.81
N VAL A 28 -7.15 0.43 -6.76
CA VAL A 28 -7.54 -0.39 -7.91
C VAL A 28 -8.97 -0.86 -7.65
N GLU A 29 -9.91 -0.37 -8.45
CA GLU A 29 -11.31 -0.78 -8.36
C GLU A 29 -11.46 -2.27 -8.68
N GLY A 30 -12.19 -2.98 -7.82
CA GLY A 30 -12.55 -4.37 -8.05
C GLY A 30 -13.81 -4.47 -8.90
N HIS A 31 -13.93 -5.52 -9.71
CA HIS A 31 -15.01 -5.66 -10.68
C HIS A 31 -16.45 -5.62 -10.12
N HIS A 32 -16.68 -5.94 -8.83
CA HIS A 32 -18.06 -6.05 -8.36
C HIS A 32 -18.44 -5.44 -7.00
N LYS A 33 -17.58 -5.30 -5.98
CA LYS A 33 -18.05 -4.93 -4.61
C LYS A 33 -16.99 -4.30 -3.68
N GLY A 34 -16.04 -3.52 -4.20
CA GLY A 34 -14.98 -2.95 -3.37
C GLY A 34 -13.76 -2.50 -4.17
N PHE A 35 -12.67 -2.19 -3.48
CA PHE A 35 -11.40 -1.83 -4.11
C PHE A 35 -10.23 -2.42 -3.34
N ALA A 36 -9.11 -2.60 -4.01
CA ALA A 36 -7.85 -2.91 -3.38
C ALA A 36 -6.97 -1.65 -3.34
N ARG A 37 -6.26 -1.44 -2.24
CA ARG A 37 -5.24 -0.39 -2.13
C ARG A 37 -3.88 -1.05 -1.95
N TYR A 38 -2.99 -0.83 -2.90
CA TYR A 38 -1.59 -1.23 -2.75
C TYR A 38 -0.85 -0.14 -2.01
N VAL A 39 -0.29 -0.45 -0.84
CA VAL A 39 0.47 0.48 -0.02
C VAL A 39 1.95 0.09 -0.02
N LYS A 40 2.81 1.09 -0.22
CA LYS A 40 4.27 0.96 -0.14
C LYS A 40 4.82 2.01 0.82
N GLU A 41 5.51 1.57 1.86
CA GLU A 41 6.30 2.45 2.73
C GLU A 41 7.77 2.35 2.36
N VAL A 42 8.43 3.50 2.29
CA VAL A 42 9.88 3.62 2.11
C VAL A 42 10.49 4.51 3.19
N ASP A 43 11.76 4.30 3.49
CA ASP A 43 12.54 5.22 4.33
C ASP A 43 13.02 6.47 3.54
N SER A 44 13.81 7.33 4.19
CA SER A 44 14.35 8.56 3.60
C SER A 44 15.26 8.34 2.38
N SER A 45 15.76 7.11 2.19
CA SER A 45 16.57 6.71 1.04
C SER A 45 15.77 6.03 -0.07
N GLU A 46 14.43 6.05 0.01
CA GLU A 46 13.50 5.34 -0.89
C GLU A 46 13.64 3.81 -0.82
N GLN A 47 14.24 3.28 0.25
CA GLN A 47 14.29 1.84 0.50
C GLN A 47 12.97 1.35 1.07
N THR A 48 12.37 0.36 0.39
CA THR A 48 11.10 -0.24 0.82
C THR A 48 11.25 -0.83 2.21
N THR A 49 10.41 -0.38 3.14
CA THR A 49 10.30 -0.90 4.51
C THR A 49 9.07 -1.77 4.68
N LYS A 50 7.98 -1.46 3.95
CA LYS A 50 6.75 -2.28 3.90
C LYS A 50 6.11 -2.27 2.53
N PHE A 51 5.49 -3.39 2.18
CA PHE A 51 4.60 -3.47 1.03
C PHE A 51 3.44 -4.39 1.38
N TYR A 52 2.22 -3.88 1.22
CA TYR A 52 1.02 -4.62 1.58
C TYR A 52 -0.17 -4.18 0.72
N GLN A 53 -1.16 -5.06 0.64
CA GLN A 53 -2.41 -4.80 -0.05
C GLN A 53 -3.54 -4.77 0.96
N GLU A 54 -4.32 -3.71 0.95
CA GLU A 54 -5.55 -3.57 1.72
C GLU A 54 -6.74 -3.88 0.80
N ILE A 55 -7.69 -4.68 1.27
CA ILE A 55 -8.93 -4.99 0.55
C ILE A 55 -10.09 -4.32 1.27
N TYR A 56 -10.79 -3.47 0.55
CA TYR A 56 -11.95 -2.74 1.03
C TYR A 56 -13.23 -3.28 0.41
N ASN A 57 -14.29 -3.36 1.20
CA ASN A 57 -15.62 -3.70 0.70
C ASN A 57 -16.31 -2.48 0.03
N ALA A 58 -17.52 -2.68 -0.48
CA ALA A 58 -18.28 -1.65 -1.19
C ALA A 58 -18.68 -0.45 -0.31
N LYS A 59 -18.64 -0.58 1.02
CA LYS A 59 -18.88 0.50 1.98
C LYS A 59 -17.60 1.29 2.30
N GLY A 60 -16.46 0.88 1.77
CA GLY A 60 -15.14 1.45 2.09
C GLY A 60 -14.58 0.95 3.42
N GLU A 61 -15.07 -0.17 3.95
CA GLU A 61 -14.54 -0.78 5.17
C GLU A 61 -13.39 -1.72 4.80
N LEU A 62 -12.26 -1.61 5.50
CA LEU A 62 -11.13 -2.52 5.36
C LEU A 62 -11.51 -3.89 5.90
N ILE A 63 -11.47 -4.92 5.07
CA ILE A 63 -11.86 -6.28 5.43
C ILE A 63 -10.68 -7.25 5.46
N GLU A 64 -9.58 -6.92 4.79
CA GLU A 64 -8.42 -7.79 4.68
C GLU A 64 -7.14 -7.00 4.41
N VAL A 65 -6.01 -7.49 4.94
CA VAL A 65 -4.68 -6.99 4.65
C VAL A 65 -3.78 -8.15 4.26
N HIS A 66 -3.11 -8.05 3.11
CA HIS A 66 -2.05 -8.96 2.71
C HIS A 66 -0.70 -8.26 2.89
N GLU A 67 0.05 -8.66 3.91
CA GLU A 67 1.44 -8.23 4.08
C GLU A 67 2.34 -9.02 3.13
N ILE A 68 2.94 -8.34 2.15
CA ILE A 68 3.78 -8.95 1.11
C ILE A 68 5.27 -8.79 1.45
N PHE A 69 5.65 -7.67 2.07
CA PHE A 69 7.02 -7.34 2.48
C PHE A 69 7.01 -6.64 3.85
N PRO A 70 7.96 -6.92 4.76
CA PRO A 70 9.24 -7.62 4.55
C PRO A 70 9.16 -9.15 4.50
N ILE A 71 8.11 -9.73 5.05
CA ILE A 71 7.84 -11.16 5.04
C ILE A 71 6.42 -11.32 4.55
N ASP A 72 6.20 -12.19 3.57
CA ASP A 72 4.85 -12.51 3.10
C ASP A 72 4.11 -13.28 4.19
N LYS A 73 3.10 -12.64 4.80
CA LYS A 73 2.24 -13.27 5.82
C LYS A 73 0.92 -13.76 5.24
N GLY A 74 0.72 -13.63 3.93
CA GLY A 74 -0.54 -13.90 3.28
C GLY A 74 -1.64 -12.93 3.67
N HIS A 75 -2.86 -13.27 3.26
CA HIS A 75 -4.06 -12.50 3.54
C HIS A 75 -4.55 -12.71 4.99
N GLN A 76 -4.75 -11.62 5.71
CA GLN A 76 -5.28 -11.60 7.07
C GLN A 76 -6.56 -10.78 7.11
N LYS A 77 -7.67 -11.37 7.58
CA LYS A 77 -8.91 -10.63 7.77
C LYS A 77 -8.78 -9.64 8.90
N VAL A 78 -9.34 -8.45 8.71
CA VAL A 78 -9.49 -7.46 9.77
C VAL A 78 -10.74 -7.84 10.58
N GLN A 79 -10.58 -8.10 11.88
CA GLN A 79 -11.68 -8.43 12.81
C GLN A 79 -12.47 -7.20 13.21
#